data_AF-A0A2M7SYC8-F1
#
_entry.id   AF-A0A2M7SYC8-F1
#
_cell.length_a   1.000
_cell.length_b   1.000
_cell.length_c   1.000
_cell.angle_alpha   90.00
_cell.angle_beta   90.00
_cell.angle_gamma   90.00
#
_symmetry.space_group_name_H-M   'P 1'
#
loop_
_entity.id
_entity.type
_entity.pdbx_description
1 polymer ?
#
loop_
_entity_poly.entity_id
_entity_poly.type
_entity_poly.pdbx_seq_one_letter_code
_entity_poly.pdbx_strand_id
1 'polypeptide(L)'
;MSGTSLDGVDVVAMRTDGAGEVAFLGHHYLVYSEELKARLRSVCLGDVPLLDVLRMEKDVSELYAEALCGAVAALELDWADVGVVGVHGQTVRHKPDEGLTWQLG
;
A
#
# COMPACT_ATOMS: atom_id res chain seq x y z
N MET A 1 1.44 -0.78 3.70
CA MET A 1 2.72 -0.97 2.99
C MET A 1 2.63 -2.27 2.22
N SER A 2 3.11 -2.32 0.98
CA SER A 2 3.25 -3.57 0.23
C SER A 2 4.72 -3.75 -0.13
N GLY A 3 5.31 -4.82 0.40
CA GLY A 3 6.72 -5.13 0.19
C GLY A 3 7.01 -5.64 -1.23
N THR A 4 8.29 -5.82 -1.55
CA THR A 4 8.73 -6.33 -2.87
C THR A 4 8.28 -7.77 -3.16
N SER A 5 7.75 -8.48 -2.16
CA SER A 5 7.20 -9.82 -2.35
C SER A 5 5.84 -9.81 -3.06
N LEU A 6 5.16 -8.65 -3.14
CA LEU A 6 3.85 -8.50 -3.77
C LEU A 6 2.81 -9.47 -3.17
N ASP A 7 2.92 -9.80 -1.88
CA ASP A 7 2.04 -10.80 -1.27
C ASP A 7 0.69 -10.22 -0.80
N GLY A 8 0.66 -8.91 -0.51
CA GLY A 8 -0.48 -8.25 0.11
C GLY A 8 -0.19 -6.80 0.55
N VAL A 9 -1.16 -6.22 1.25
CA VAL A 9 -1.05 -4.95 1.99
C VAL A 9 -0.97 -5.22 3.48
N ASP A 10 0.09 -4.75 4.12
CA ASP A 10 0.16 -4.57 5.57
C ASP A 10 -0.42 -3.22 5.97
N VAL A 11 -1.38 -3.23 6.89
CA VAL A 11 -1.89 -2.03 7.55
C VAL A 11 -1.54 -2.12 9.03
N VAL A 12 -0.92 -1.07 9.55
CA VAL A 12 -0.59 -0.96 10.98
C VAL A 12 -1.29 0.28 11.51
N ALA A 13 -2.05 0.08 12.59
CA ALA A 13 -2.58 1.18 13.37
C ALA A 13 -1.61 1.50 14.50
N MET A 14 -1.30 2.77 14.67
CA MET A 14 -0.48 3.26 15.77
C MET A 14 -1.03 4.58 16.28
N ARG A 15 -0.80 4.86 17.56
CA ARG A 15 -1.00 6.17 18.17
C ARG A 15 0.36 6.83 18.36
N THR A 16 0.46 8.10 18.03
CA THR A 16 1.69 8.87 18.21
C THR A 16 1.39 10.31 18.61
N ASP A 17 2.30 10.93 19.36
CA ASP A 17 2.32 12.36 19.64
C ASP A 17 2.99 13.19 18.54
N GLY A 18 3.57 12.53 17.53
CA GLY A 18 4.30 13.15 16.42
C GLY A 18 5.72 13.63 16.77
N ALA A 19 6.20 13.39 17.99
CA ALA A 19 7.54 13.81 18.42
C ALA A 19 8.44 12.61 18.77
N GLY A 20 7.89 11.57 19.39
CA GLY A 20 8.68 10.38 19.74
C GLY A 20 7.91 9.29 20.45
N GLU A 21 6.70 9.55 20.97
CA GLU A 21 5.85 8.51 21.53
C GLU A 21 5.14 7.76 20.41
N VAL A 22 5.26 6.44 20.41
CA VAL A 22 4.58 5.55 19.46
C VAL A 22 4.02 4.35 20.22
N ALA A 23 2.73 4.12 20.09
CA ALA A 23 2.04 2.95 20.63
C ALA A 23 1.40 2.16 19.49
N PHE A 24 1.76 0.88 19.37
CA PHE A 24 1.13 -0.04 18.43
C PHE A 24 -0.30 -0.37 18.89
N LEU A 25 -1.27 -0.24 17.99
CA LEU A 25 -2.68 -0.52 18.25
C LEU A 25 -3.12 -1.83 17.59
N GLY A 26 -2.52 -2.20 16.46
CA GLY A 26 -2.85 -3.44 15.78
C GLY A 26 -2.31 -3.51 14.36
N HIS A 27 -2.46 -4.69 13.77
CA HIS A 27 -2.06 -5.01 12.41
C HIS A 27 -3.21 -5.72 11.69
N HIS A 28 -3.36 -5.41 10.41
CA HIS A 28 -4.27 -6.07 9.50
C HIS A 28 -3.55 -6.36 8.19
N TYR A 29 -3.82 -7.51 7.60
CA TYR A 29 -3.19 -7.94 6.37
C TYR A 29 -4.24 -8.31 5.33
N LEU A 30 -4.18 -7.67 4.17
CA LEU A 30 -5.01 -8.00 3.02
C LEU A 30 -4.16 -8.71 1.96
N VAL A 31 -4.49 -9.97 1.69
CA VAL A 31 -3.79 -10.81 0.72
C VAL A 31 -4.15 -10.35 -0.70
N TYR A 32 -3.16 -10.24 -1.59
CA TYR A 32 -3.43 -10.01 -3.01
C TYR A 32 -4.00 -11.25 -3.68
N SER A 33 -4.97 -11.05 -4.58
CA SER A 33 -5.38 -12.13 -5.49
C SER A 33 -4.21 -12.51 -6.39
N GLU A 34 -4.11 -13.80 -6.74
CA GLU A 34 -3.04 -14.28 -7.61
C GLU A 34 -3.05 -13.59 -8.99
N GLU A 35 -4.23 -13.20 -9.47
CA GLU A 35 -4.39 -12.40 -10.69
C GLU A 35 -3.74 -11.01 -10.54
N LEU A 36 -4.03 -10.31 -9.44
CA LEU A 36 -3.45 -9.00 -9.18
C LEU A 36 -1.93 -9.10 -9.02
N LYS A 37 -1.43 -10.11 -8.30
CA LYS A 37 0.03 -10.34 -8.17
C LYS A 37 0.70 -10.49 -9.52
N ALA A 38 0.11 -11.30 -10.41
CA ALA A 38 0.65 -11.51 -11.75
C ALA A 38 0.68 -10.22 -12.57
N ARG A 39 -0.39 -9.42 -12.52
CA ARG A 39 -0.47 -8.13 -13.22
C ARG A 39 0.52 -7.11 -12.63
N LEU A 40 0.59 -6.98 -11.31
CA LEU A 40 1.55 -6.11 -10.61
C LEU A 40 2.99 -6.48 -10.96
N ARG A 41 3.31 -7.77 -10.97
CA ARG A 41 4.64 -8.25 -11.36
C ARG A 41 4.98 -7.88 -12.80
N SER A 42 4.02 -7.98 -13.72
CA SER A 42 4.19 -7.53 -15.10
C SER A 42 4.50 -6.04 -15.19
N VAL A 43 3.76 -5.20 -14.44
CA VAL A 43 3.98 -3.75 -14.39
C VAL A 43 5.34 -3.40 -13.76
N CYS A 44 5.75 -4.09 -12.69
CA CYS A 44 6.99 -3.81 -11.95
C CYS A 44 8.25 -4.25 -12.71
N LEU A 45 8.21 -5.39 -13.40
CA LEU A 45 9.39 -6.01 -14.02
C LEU A 45 9.44 -5.85 -15.54
N GLY A 46 8.30 -5.64 -16.18
CA GLY A 46 8.18 -5.52 -17.63
C GLY A 46 8.15 -4.07 -18.11
N ASP A 47 8.38 -3.89 -19.40
CA ASP A 47 8.07 -2.65 -20.11
C ASP A 47 6.65 -2.76 -20.67
N VAL A 48 5.69 -2.13 -19.99
CA VAL A 48 4.27 -2.19 -20.30
C VAL A 48 3.77 -0.82 -20.80
N PRO A 49 2.72 -0.76 -21.61
CA PRO A 49 2.12 0.51 -22.01
C PRO A 49 1.74 1.37 -20.80
N LEU A 50 1.96 2.68 -20.88
CA LEU A 50 1.63 3.62 -19.80
C LEU A 50 0.16 3.54 -19.35
N LEU A 51 -0.74 3.22 -20.29
CA LEU A 51 -2.16 3.02 -19.98
C LEU A 51 -2.41 1.86 -19.02
N ASP A 52 -1.61 0.79 -19.10
CA ASP A 52 -1.72 -0.36 -18.19
C ASP A 52 -1.14 -0.04 -16.81
N VAL A 53 -0.12 0.81 -16.74
CA VAL A 53 0.36 1.37 -15.47
C VAL A 53 -0.73 2.24 -14.82
N LEU A 54 -1.41 3.08 -15.59
CA LEU A 54 -2.51 3.91 -15.09
C LEU A 54 -3.72 3.08 -14.61
N ARG A 55 -4.01 1.96 -15.27
CA ARG A 55 -5.02 1.00 -14.79
C ARG A 55 -4.58 0.36 -13.48
N MET A 56 -3.30 0.00 -13.38
CA MET A 56 -2.74 -0.57 -12.16
C MET A 56 -2.74 0.42 -10.99
N GLU A 57 -2.47 1.70 -11.24
CA GLU A 57 -2.59 2.77 -10.24
C GLU A 57 -3.96 2.75 -9.56
N LYS A 58 -5.01 2.72 -10.37
CA LYS A 58 -6.39 2.66 -9.87
C LYS A 58 -6.63 1.40 -9.02
N ASP A 59 -6.27 0.23 -9.56
CA ASP A 59 -6.51 -1.05 -8.88
C ASP A 59 -5.77 -1.11 -7.53
N VAL A 60 -4.52 -0.64 -7.48
CA VAL A 60 -3.71 -0.57 -6.25
C VAL A 60 -4.29 0.44 -5.25
N SER A 61 -4.76 1.60 -5.71
CA SER A 61 -5.39 2.61 -4.87
C SER A 61 -6.67 2.09 -4.19
N GLU A 62 -7.54 1.44 -4.98
CA GLU A 62 -8.79 0.84 -4.49
C GLU A 62 -8.50 -0.26 -3.46
N LEU A 63 -7.45 -1.04 -3.68
CA LEU A 63 -7.00 -2.09 -2.76
C LEU A 63 -6.43 -1.55 -1.45
N TYR A 64 -5.68 -0.44 -1.48
CA TYR A 64 -5.25 0.23 -0.26
C TYR A 64 -6.45 0.75 0.53
N ALA A 65 -7.45 1.33 -0.14
CA ALA A 65 -8.69 1.76 0.51
C ALA A 65 -9.44 0.58 1.15
N GLU A 66 -9.52 -0.56 0.45
CA GLU A 66 -10.11 -1.79 0.99
C GLU A 66 -9.35 -2.27 2.24
N ALA A 67 -8.02 -2.35 2.17
CA ALA A 67 -7.18 -2.79 3.28
C ALA A 67 -7.35 -1.88 4.51
N LEU A 68 -7.44 -0.56 4.31
CA LEU A 68 -7.64 0.40 5.39
C LEU A 68 -9.03 0.25 6.02
N CYS A 69 -10.09 0.13 5.21
CA CYS A 69 -11.44 -0.16 5.70
C CYS A 69 -11.50 -1.47 6.49
N GLY A 70 -10.85 -2.52 5.97
CA GLY A 70 -10.71 -3.80 6.66
C GLY A 70 -9.97 -3.68 7.99
N ALA A 71 -8.89 -2.90 8.04
CA ALA A 71 -8.13 -2.67 9.25
C ALA A 71 -8.92 -1.90 10.32
N VAL A 72 -9.62 -0.82 9.94
CA VAL A 72 -10.45 -0.04 10.87
C VAL A 72 -11.54 -0.91 11.48
N ALA A 73 -12.21 -1.73 10.67
CA ALA A 73 -13.21 -2.67 11.15
C ALA A 73 -12.60 -3.78 12.04
N ALA A 74 -11.50 -4.39 11.62
CA ALA A 74 -10.89 -5.52 12.33
C ALA A 74 -10.23 -5.13 13.65
N LEU A 75 -9.76 -3.89 13.76
CA LEU A 75 -9.11 -3.35 14.96
C LEU A 75 -10.08 -2.56 15.85
N GLU A 76 -11.38 -2.57 15.52
CA GLU A 76 -12.45 -1.87 16.26
C GLU A 76 -12.14 -0.37 16.46
N LEU A 77 -11.59 0.27 15.42
CA LEU A 77 -11.26 1.69 15.42
C LEU A 77 -12.41 2.52 14.83
N ASP A 78 -12.43 3.81 15.15
CA ASP A 78 -13.28 4.80 14.47
C ASP A 78 -12.43 5.64 13.50
N TRP A 79 -12.93 5.84 12.29
CA TRP A 79 -12.34 6.76 11.32
C TRP A 79 -12.20 8.18 11.86
N ALA A 80 -13.07 8.60 12.77
CA ALA A 80 -12.99 9.91 13.44
C ALA A 80 -11.72 10.07 14.28
N ASP A 81 -11.12 8.97 14.77
CA ASP A 81 -9.89 8.97 15.56
C ASP A 81 -8.62 8.85 14.70
N VAL A 82 -8.77 8.60 13.39
CA VAL A 82 -7.66 8.48 12.45
C VAL A 82 -7.24 9.87 11.96
N GLY A 83 -6.19 10.43 12.54
CA GLY A 83 -5.69 11.75 12.16
C GLY A 83 -4.98 11.80 10.81
N VAL A 84 -4.26 10.73 10.43
CA VAL A 84 -3.53 10.65 9.17
C VAL A 84 -3.39 9.19 8.72
N VAL A 85 -3.37 8.97 7.41
CA VAL A 85 -3.04 7.69 6.79
C VAL A 85 -1.74 7.85 6.01
N GLY A 86 -0.75 7.02 6.35
CA GLY A 86 0.49 6.91 5.60
C GLY A 86 0.41 5.77 4.60
N VAL A 87 0.49 6.08 3.30
CA VAL A 87 0.56 5.09 2.23
C VAL A 87 1.93 5.22 1.56
N HIS A 88 2.73 4.15 1.65
CA HIS A 88 4.00 4.09 0.91
C HIS A 88 3.78 3.96 -0.60
N GLY A 89 2.67 3.32 -0.99
CA GLY A 89 2.41 2.90 -2.36
C GLY A 89 3.17 1.62 -2.72
N GLN A 90 2.96 1.15 -3.95
CA GLN A 90 3.63 0.00 -4.54
C GLN A 90 4.76 0.47 -5.46
N THR A 91 6.01 0.22 -5.09
CA THR A 91 7.15 0.56 -5.94
C THR A 91 7.08 -0.23 -7.25
N VAL A 92 7.07 0.47 -8.38
CA VAL A 92 7.13 -0.11 -9.74
C VAL A 92 8.46 0.16 -10.44
N ARG A 93 9.14 1.25 -10.09
CA ARG A 93 10.49 1.58 -10.57
C ARG A 93 11.31 2.17 -9.45
N HIS A 94 12.57 1.74 -9.35
CA HIS A 94 13.53 2.31 -8.41
C HIS A 94 14.92 2.33 -9.06
N LYS A 95 15.45 3.53 -9.29
CA LYS A 95 16.75 3.81 -9.91
C LYS A 95 17.47 4.89 -9.07
N PRO A 96 18.00 4.53 -7.89
CA PRO A 96 18.57 5.49 -6.96
C PRO A 96 19.81 6.22 -7.52
N ASP A 97 20.61 5.56 -8.35
CA ASP A 97 21.78 6.17 -9.02
C ASP A 97 21.40 7.34 -9.95
N GLU A 98 20.15 7.36 -10.41
CA GLU A 98 19.57 8.42 -11.24
C GLU A 98 18.64 9.35 -10.44
N GLY A 99 18.43 9.08 -9.14
CA GLY A 99 17.48 9.82 -8.30
C GLY A 99 16.01 9.59 -8.65
N LEU A 100 15.67 8.48 -9.32
CA LEU A 100 14.32 8.20 -9.80
C LEU A 100 13.64 7.10 -8.97
N THR A 101 12.39 7.33 -8.58
CA THR A 101 11.53 6.35 -7.93
C THR A 101 10.09 6.58 -8.37
N TRP A 102 9.33 5.49 -8.50
CA TRP A 102 7.91 5.56 -8.79
C TRP A 102 7.15 4.50 -7.99
N GLN A 103 6.21 4.98 -7.19
CA GLN A 103 5.24 4.23 -6.42
C GLN A 103 3.84 4.47 -6.99
N LEU A 104 3.03 3.41 -7.04
CA LEU A 104 1.61 3.48 -7.36
C LEU A 104 0.75 3.51 -6.10
N GLY A 105 -0.42 4.14 -6.14
CA GLY A 105 -1.43 4.13 -5.07
C GLY A 105 -1.36 5.31 -4.12
#